data_AF-A0A7C8CVA3-F1
#
_entry.id   AF-A0A7C8CVA3-F1
#
_cell.length_a   1.000
_cell.length_b   1.000
_cell.length_c   1.000
_cell.angle_alpha   90.00
_cell.angle_beta   90.00
_cell.angle_gamma   90.00
#
_symmetry.space_group_name_H-M   'P 1'
#
loop_
_entity.id
_entity.type
_entity.pdbx_description
1 polymer ?
#
loop_
_entity_poly.entity_id
_entity_poly.type
_entity_poly.pdbx_seq_one_letter_code
_entity_poly.pdbx_strand_id
1 'polypeptide(L)'
;MKDVQFSPPEPPSAGLHGNERNKMIAMGILLAMVVGAFVTAEFQKQKHDDAQQGSIEVEPEFTETIVVPEFPAAEKIAAKILDTRPEDRVLLPAEVLDPYIAYTRGLSDAQFEALGVEDLTLKRRGYIDECPEGFRAVPFRIRGYLGDIKKRKRKDGSSEYRGWLVAPTGEIAHFIVSEMAGEPALDNFLRIDGLFLKLFSREGTDGEWAEGPLFVGSRGVRSYPPSEPHDSAMLAGRLALITDDSARQSSGLDGAVFDAQWLLMNYAAAEAKNIAWDDEETLELDNDLMVKLIKNGAAYRGRPIRIPISKNMGIWTESPGENPLRLGRVTTGWIGNWSWANQAGVIKFIMPANMESFEKVELLTAKGFFLKNFNYEPRDGGTRQAPYFVLSELEAFIPVENHTAQNLMYGVMGITLLLLALFPVLLLRDKKKSVALQRDLVRRKQERRRVSAEAAQEPQG
;
A
#
# COMPACT_ATOMS: atom_id res chain seq x y z
N MET A 1 68.75 53.79 -50.70
CA MET A 1 69.19 53.44 -49.33
C MET A 1 68.13 53.99 -48.38
N LYS A 2 67.41 53.11 -47.67
CA LYS A 2 66.33 53.45 -46.74
C LYS A 2 66.87 53.35 -45.32
N ASP A 3 66.79 54.43 -44.57
CA ASP A 3 67.13 54.46 -43.15
C ASP A 3 66.10 53.67 -42.33
N VAL A 4 66.59 52.67 -41.62
CA VAL A 4 65.83 51.86 -40.67
C VAL A 4 65.95 52.52 -39.30
N GLN A 5 64.88 53.19 -38.86
CA GLN A 5 64.75 53.68 -37.49
C GLN A 5 64.54 52.50 -36.53
N PHE A 6 65.55 52.20 -35.73
CA PHE A 6 65.45 51.29 -34.59
C PHE A 6 64.78 52.03 -33.42
N SER A 7 63.53 51.68 -33.10
CA SER A 7 62.91 52.02 -31.80
C SER A 7 63.30 50.97 -30.76
N PRO A 8 63.66 51.35 -29.52
CA PRO A 8 63.97 50.39 -28.46
C PRO A 8 62.68 49.70 -27.95
N PRO A 9 62.77 48.45 -27.47
CA PRO A 9 61.60 47.75 -26.93
C PRO A 9 61.17 48.36 -25.59
N GLU A 10 59.88 48.67 -25.46
CA GLU A 10 59.26 48.99 -24.18
C GLU A 10 59.37 47.79 -23.21
N PRO A 11 59.69 48.01 -21.92
CA PRO A 11 59.72 46.93 -20.95
C PRO A 11 58.29 46.40 -20.70
N PRO A 12 58.10 45.07 -20.53
CA PRO A 12 56.80 44.51 -20.23
C PRO A 12 56.32 45.02 -18.87
N SER A 13 55.27 45.84 -18.87
CA SER A 13 54.57 46.27 -17.67
C SER A 13 53.79 45.08 -17.09
N ALA A 14 54.46 44.25 -16.30
CA ALA A 14 53.83 43.20 -15.48
C ALA A 14 53.13 43.85 -14.26
N GLY A 15 52.02 44.53 -14.52
CA GLY A 15 51.11 45.01 -13.50
C GLY A 15 49.71 44.51 -13.84
N LEU A 16 49.21 43.50 -13.11
CA LEU A 16 47.80 43.13 -13.10
C LEU A 16 46.96 44.42 -12.94
N HIS A 17 46.25 44.82 -14.00
CA HIS A 17 45.38 45.99 -13.98
C HIS A 17 44.37 45.84 -12.83
N GLY A 18 44.08 46.93 -12.10
CA GLY A 18 43.18 46.91 -10.93
C GLY A 18 41.82 46.24 -11.16
N ASN A 19 41.36 46.19 -12.42
CA ASN A 19 40.15 45.48 -12.82
C ASN A 19 40.26 43.95 -12.72
N GLU A 20 41.42 43.33 -12.98
CA GLU A 20 41.58 41.88 -12.88
C GLU A 20 41.61 41.41 -11.42
N ARG A 21 42.22 42.21 -10.53
CA ARG A 21 42.20 41.97 -9.09
C ARG A 21 40.78 42.01 -8.53
N ASN A 22 39.97 42.98 -8.96
CA ASN A 22 38.57 43.07 -8.53
C ASN A 22 37.72 41.94 -9.09
N LYS A 23 37.96 41.50 -10.33
CA LYS A 23 37.29 40.32 -10.92
C LYS A 23 37.62 39.03 -10.18
N MET A 24 38.88 38.81 -9.80
CA MET A 24 39.25 37.62 -9.02
C MET A 24 38.63 37.63 -7.61
N ILE A 25 38.58 38.78 -6.94
CA ILE A 25 37.93 38.91 -5.63
C ILE A 25 36.41 38.65 -5.77
N ALA A 26 35.77 39.18 -6.80
CA ALA A 26 34.35 38.96 -7.07
C ALA A 26 34.05 37.47 -7.35
N MET A 27 34.88 36.78 -8.14
CA MET A 27 34.74 35.34 -8.37
C MET A 27 34.91 34.52 -7.09
N GLY A 28 35.88 34.87 -6.23
CA GLY A 28 36.08 34.19 -4.95
C GLY A 28 34.88 34.34 -4.00
N ILE A 29 34.30 35.55 -3.94
CA ILE A 29 33.09 35.82 -3.14
C ILE A 29 31.88 35.06 -3.71
N LEU A 30 31.71 35.03 -5.03
CA LEU A 30 30.63 34.29 -5.69
C LEU A 30 30.74 32.78 -5.39
N LEU A 31 31.94 32.21 -5.47
CA LEU A 31 32.20 30.81 -5.18
C LEU A 31 31.88 30.47 -3.71
N ALA A 32 32.29 31.34 -2.78
CA ALA A 32 31.99 31.18 -1.36
C ALA A 32 30.48 31.26 -1.08
N MET A 33 29.74 32.13 -1.78
CA MET A 33 28.28 32.19 -1.68
C MET A 33 27.61 30.93 -2.21
N VAL A 34 28.06 30.37 -3.34
CA VAL A 34 27.51 29.13 -3.90
C VAL A 34 27.75 27.95 -2.96
N VAL A 35 28.96 27.83 -2.41
CA VAL A 35 29.28 26.78 -1.42
C VAL A 35 28.45 26.96 -0.16
N GLY A 36 28.32 28.19 0.35
CA GLY A 36 27.50 28.49 1.53
C GLY A 36 26.02 28.15 1.34
N ALA A 37 25.43 28.57 0.22
CA ALA A 37 24.03 28.29 -0.12
C ALA A 37 23.78 26.78 -0.24
N PHE A 38 24.72 26.03 -0.80
CA PHE A 38 24.62 24.59 -0.93
C PHE A 38 24.68 23.87 0.43
N VAL A 39 25.64 24.24 1.30
CA VAL A 39 25.74 23.68 2.66
C VAL A 39 24.46 23.96 3.46
N THR A 40 23.89 25.16 3.34
CA THR A 40 22.62 25.48 3.99
C THR A 40 21.44 24.69 3.43
N ALA A 41 21.45 24.40 2.12
CA ALA A 41 20.40 23.59 1.49
C ALA A 41 20.45 22.13 1.96
N GLU A 42 21.64 21.54 2.09
CA GLU A 42 21.78 20.18 2.64
C GLU A 42 21.43 20.11 4.12
N PHE A 43 21.84 21.10 4.93
CA PHE A 43 21.42 21.16 6.32
C PHE A 43 19.90 21.31 6.47
N GLN A 44 19.25 22.05 5.58
CA GLN A 44 17.79 22.15 5.54
C GLN A 44 17.14 20.83 5.09
N LYS A 45 17.73 20.12 4.13
CA LYS A 45 17.25 18.83 3.66
C LYS A 45 17.33 17.78 4.77
N GLN A 46 18.49 17.62 5.42
CA GLN A 46 18.61 16.74 6.59
C GLN A 46 17.63 17.10 7.70
N LYS A 47 17.46 18.39 8.00
CA LYS A 47 16.49 18.81 9.03
C LYS A 47 15.05 18.54 8.63
N HIS A 48 14.71 18.58 7.34
CA HIS A 48 13.41 18.19 6.82
C HIS A 48 13.21 16.67 6.86
N ASP A 49 14.23 15.90 6.50
CA ASP A 49 14.21 14.43 6.53
C ASP A 49 14.10 13.93 7.98
N ASP A 50 14.85 14.52 8.92
CA ASP A 50 14.77 14.26 10.37
C ASP A 50 13.40 14.66 10.95
N ALA A 51 12.84 15.80 10.50
CA ALA A 51 11.51 16.23 10.92
C ALA A 51 10.42 15.30 10.39
N GLN A 52 10.54 14.81 9.15
CA GLN A 52 9.61 13.84 8.58
C GLN A 52 9.71 12.46 9.26
N GLN A 53 10.90 12.06 9.71
CA GLN A 53 11.06 10.85 10.53
C GLN A 53 10.55 11.01 11.97
N GLY A 54 10.61 12.23 12.54
CA GLY A 54 10.24 12.52 13.92
C GLY A 54 8.77 12.86 14.18
N SER A 55 8.00 13.27 13.17
CA SER A 55 6.59 13.64 13.33
C SER A 55 5.67 12.83 12.42
N ILE A 56 5.51 11.55 12.75
CA ILE A 56 4.25 10.87 12.41
C ILE A 56 3.21 11.44 13.38
N GLU A 57 2.61 12.57 13.00
CA GLU A 57 1.36 13.02 13.61
C GLU A 57 0.35 11.90 13.33
N VAL A 58 0.02 11.13 14.36
CA VAL A 58 -1.03 10.12 14.29
C VAL A 58 -2.32 10.91 14.20
N GLU A 59 -2.90 11.01 13.00
CA GLU A 59 -4.25 11.53 12.87
C GLU A 59 -5.14 10.78 13.86
N PRO A 60 -5.97 11.49 14.64
CA PRO A 60 -6.82 10.83 15.62
C PRO A 60 -7.71 9.83 14.88
N GLU A 61 -7.49 8.55 15.19
CA GLU A 61 -8.26 7.44 14.65
C GLU A 61 -9.72 7.68 15.02
N PHE A 62 -10.53 8.09 14.04
CA PHE A 62 -11.96 8.33 14.24
C PHE A 62 -12.63 6.98 14.52
N THR A 63 -12.79 6.63 15.80
CA THR A 63 -13.52 5.44 16.20
C THR A 63 -15.01 5.76 16.11
N GLU A 64 -15.64 5.40 14.99
CA GLU A 64 -17.09 5.48 14.87
C GLU A 64 -17.73 4.61 15.96
N THR A 65 -18.39 5.24 16.94
CA THR A 65 -19.04 4.52 18.03
C THR A 65 -20.36 3.96 17.52
N ILE A 66 -20.38 2.67 17.19
CA ILE A 66 -21.61 1.99 16.76
C ILE A 66 -22.49 1.75 17.99
N VAL A 67 -23.67 2.37 18.01
CA VAL A 67 -24.66 2.16 19.07
C VAL A 67 -25.46 0.88 18.79
N VAL A 68 -25.45 -0.03 19.76
CA VAL A 68 -26.20 -1.29 19.72
C VAL A 68 -27.36 -1.22 20.70
N PRO A 69 -28.62 -1.41 20.27
CA PRO A 69 -29.76 -1.46 21.18
C PRO A 69 -29.68 -2.70 22.09
N GLU A 70 -30.16 -2.62 23.33
CA GLU A 70 -30.25 -3.80 24.20
C GLU A 70 -31.41 -4.73 23.78
N PHE A 71 -31.24 -6.04 23.90
CA PHE A 71 -32.31 -7.00 23.62
C PHE A 71 -33.38 -6.94 24.72
N PRO A 72 -34.62 -6.52 24.40
CA PRO A 72 -35.62 -6.27 25.43
C PRO A 72 -36.08 -7.59 26.08
N ALA A 73 -36.01 -7.63 27.41
CA ALA A 73 -36.59 -8.71 28.22
C ALA A 73 -36.04 -10.12 27.92
N ALA A 74 -34.74 -10.23 27.62
CA ALA A 74 -34.03 -11.48 27.34
C ALA A 74 -34.40 -12.62 28.31
N GLU A 75 -34.33 -12.37 29.62
CA GLU A 75 -34.62 -13.36 30.65
C GLU A 75 -36.09 -13.83 30.67
N LYS A 76 -37.04 -12.89 30.49
CA LYS A 76 -38.48 -13.21 30.50
C LYS A 76 -38.89 -14.00 29.27
N ILE A 77 -38.28 -13.71 28.12
CA ILE A 77 -38.52 -14.45 26.89
C ILE A 77 -37.85 -15.83 26.97
N ALA A 78 -36.61 -15.89 27.45
CA ALA A 78 -35.85 -17.14 27.60
C ALA A 78 -36.59 -18.19 28.43
N ALA A 79 -37.25 -17.78 29.53
CA ALA A 79 -38.05 -18.68 30.37
C ALA A 79 -39.26 -19.32 29.65
N LYS A 80 -39.69 -18.77 28.51
CA LYS A 80 -40.80 -19.31 27.70
C LYS A 80 -40.32 -20.19 26.54
N ILE A 81 -39.01 -20.30 26.32
CA ILE A 81 -38.45 -21.07 25.22
C ILE A 81 -38.35 -22.53 25.67
N LEU A 82 -39.11 -23.41 25.00
CA LEU A 82 -39.10 -24.84 25.24
C LEU A 82 -38.46 -25.55 24.04
N ASP A 83 -37.40 -26.32 24.26
CA ASP A 83 -36.74 -27.17 23.27
C ASP A 83 -36.05 -28.42 23.85
N THR A 84 -36.33 -28.72 25.13
CA THR A 84 -35.80 -29.91 25.81
C THR A 84 -36.43 -31.20 25.27
N ARG A 85 -37.72 -31.18 24.93
CA ARG A 85 -38.44 -32.33 24.37
C ARG A 85 -38.59 -32.24 22.85
N PRO A 86 -38.57 -33.36 22.12
CA PRO A 86 -38.72 -33.36 20.65
C PRO A 86 -39.99 -32.65 20.16
N GLU A 87 -41.12 -32.81 20.85
CA GLU A 87 -42.39 -32.14 20.49
C GLU A 87 -42.29 -30.62 20.60
N ASP A 88 -41.52 -30.12 21.56
CA ASP A 88 -41.33 -28.69 21.76
C ASP A 88 -40.46 -28.11 20.63
N ARG A 89 -39.53 -28.88 20.06
CA ARG A 89 -38.63 -28.46 18.97
C ARG A 89 -39.36 -28.16 17.65
N VAL A 90 -40.62 -28.57 17.49
CA VAL A 90 -41.41 -28.28 16.28
C VAL A 90 -42.23 -26.99 16.43
N LEU A 91 -42.46 -26.53 17.67
CA LEU A 91 -43.31 -25.38 17.96
C LEU A 91 -42.53 -24.06 17.97
N LEU A 92 -43.10 -23.06 17.30
CA LEU A 92 -42.62 -21.66 17.29
C LEU A 92 -43.71 -20.70 17.79
N PRO A 93 -43.84 -20.51 19.12
CA PRO A 93 -44.80 -19.56 19.69
C PRO A 93 -44.51 -18.13 19.24
N ALA A 94 -45.55 -17.40 18.83
CA ALA A 94 -45.42 -16.01 18.38
C ALA A 94 -44.88 -15.08 19.47
N GLU A 95 -45.28 -15.30 20.73
CA GLU A 95 -44.83 -14.51 21.88
C GLU A 95 -43.31 -14.58 22.14
N VAL A 96 -42.65 -15.63 21.63
CA VAL A 96 -41.20 -15.80 21.69
C VAL A 96 -40.53 -15.27 20.42
N LEU A 97 -41.10 -15.57 19.26
CA LEU A 97 -40.50 -15.24 17.96
C LEU A 97 -40.61 -13.74 17.62
N ASP A 98 -41.73 -13.10 17.93
CA ASP A 98 -42.01 -11.72 17.51
C ASP A 98 -40.99 -10.70 18.09
N PRO A 99 -40.59 -10.77 19.38
CA PRO A 99 -39.53 -9.92 19.92
C PRO A 99 -38.18 -10.08 19.23
N TYR A 100 -37.78 -11.32 18.89
CA TYR A 100 -36.54 -11.59 18.17
C TYR A 100 -36.56 -10.92 16.80
N ILE A 101 -37.63 -11.10 16.02
CA ILE A 101 -37.74 -10.48 14.69
C ILE A 101 -37.76 -8.95 14.81
N ALA A 102 -38.49 -8.40 15.78
CA ALA A 102 -38.58 -6.95 15.96
C ALA A 102 -37.21 -6.34 16.28
N TYR A 103 -36.43 -6.98 17.14
CA TYR A 103 -35.08 -6.55 17.48
C TYR A 103 -34.13 -6.69 16.29
N THR A 104 -34.06 -7.88 15.68
CA THR A 104 -33.08 -8.17 14.63
C THR A 104 -33.34 -7.35 13.38
N ARG A 105 -34.60 -7.02 13.04
CA ARG A 105 -34.94 -6.18 11.89
C ARG A 105 -34.24 -4.82 11.90
N GLY A 106 -33.92 -4.27 13.08
CA GLY A 106 -33.21 -3.00 13.23
C GLY A 106 -31.68 -3.12 13.16
N LEU A 107 -31.12 -4.33 13.11
CA LEU A 107 -29.68 -4.55 13.19
C LEU A 107 -29.02 -4.59 11.80
N SER A 108 -27.98 -3.77 11.66
CA SER A 108 -27.01 -3.81 10.56
C SER A 108 -25.89 -4.81 10.82
N ASP A 109 -25.11 -5.14 9.79
CA ASP A 109 -23.94 -6.01 9.89
C ASP A 109 -22.93 -5.46 10.92
N ALA A 110 -22.69 -4.15 10.90
CA ALA A 110 -21.78 -3.48 11.83
C ALA A 110 -22.28 -3.58 13.29
N GLN A 111 -23.61 -3.58 13.51
CA GLN A 111 -24.19 -3.79 14.84
C GLN A 111 -24.08 -5.26 15.29
N PHE A 112 -24.17 -6.23 14.39
CA PHE A 112 -23.87 -7.63 14.72
C PHE A 112 -22.40 -7.83 15.08
N GLU A 113 -21.47 -7.21 14.36
CA GLU A 113 -20.04 -7.19 14.73
C GLU A 113 -19.83 -6.57 16.12
N ALA A 114 -20.48 -5.43 16.40
CA ALA A 114 -20.42 -4.79 17.72
C ALA A 114 -21.07 -5.62 18.84
N LEU A 115 -22.05 -6.49 18.51
CA LEU A 115 -22.61 -7.48 19.44
C LEU A 115 -21.67 -8.68 19.70
N GLY A 116 -20.55 -8.78 18.99
CA GLY A 116 -19.63 -9.91 19.07
C GLY A 116 -20.17 -11.14 18.35
N VAL A 117 -20.73 -10.96 17.14
CA VAL A 117 -21.16 -12.08 16.30
C VAL A 117 -19.98 -13.01 15.99
N GLU A 118 -20.20 -14.31 16.14
CA GLU A 118 -19.16 -15.31 15.92
C GLU A 118 -19.65 -16.41 14.96
N ASP A 119 -18.74 -16.98 14.18
CA ASP A 119 -19.07 -18.03 13.24
C ASP A 119 -19.59 -19.30 13.95
N LEU A 120 -20.68 -19.86 13.44
CA LEU A 120 -21.23 -21.13 13.90
C LEU A 120 -20.35 -22.29 13.40
N THR A 121 -19.32 -22.62 14.17
CA THR A 121 -18.47 -23.80 13.93
C THR A 121 -19.11 -25.07 14.48
N LEU A 122 -18.67 -26.25 14.00
CA LEU A 122 -19.11 -27.55 14.54
C LEU A 122 -18.92 -27.64 16.06
N LYS A 123 -17.80 -27.12 16.59
CA LYS A 123 -17.54 -27.08 18.03
C LYS A 123 -18.59 -26.25 18.78
N ARG A 124 -18.93 -25.06 18.26
CA ARG A 124 -19.94 -24.17 18.85
C ARG A 124 -21.34 -24.75 18.77
N ARG A 125 -21.66 -25.39 17.65
CA ARG A 125 -22.89 -26.15 17.50
C ARG A 125 -22.99 -27.21 18.60
N GLY A 126 -21.94 -27.99 18.84
CA GLY A 126 -21.91 -28.97 19.94
C GLY A 126 -22.25 -28.35 21.30
N TYR A 127 -21.70 -27.18 21.63
CA TYR A 127 -22.04 -26.48 22.87
C TYR A 127 -23.49 -25.99 22.92
N ILE A 128 -24.04 -25.52 21.79
CA ILE A 128 -25.45 -25.13 21.70
C ILE A 128 -26.36 -26.35 21.89
N ASP A 129 -26.01 -27.49 21.30
CA ASP A 129 -26.78 -28.73 21.39
C ASP A 129 -26.76 -29.29 22.82
N GLU A 130 -25.64 -29.15 23.55
CA GLU A 130 -25.50 -29.55 24.96
C GLU A 130 -26.21 -28.62 25.95
N CYS A 131 -26.16 -27.31 25.72
CA CYS A 131 -26.69 -26.30 26.66
C CYS A 131 -27.35 -25.12 25.93
N PRO A 132 -28.51 -25.32 25.26
CA PRO A 132 -29.13 -24.29 24.43
C PRO A 132 -29.56 -23.05 25.24
N GLU A 133 -29.92 -23.22 26.51
CA GLU A 133 -30.33 -22.13 27.39
C GLU A 133 -29.25 -21.07 27.59
N GLY A 134 -27.97 -21.47 27.66
CA GLY A 134 -26.85 -20.55 27.82
C GLY A 134 -26.54 -19.70 26.59
N PHE A 135 -27.08 -20.07 25.43
CA PHE A 135 -26.82 -19.39 24.16
C PHE A 135 -28.01 -18.58 23.64
N ARG A 136 -29.13 -18.49 24.39
CA ARG A 136 -30.31 -17.73 23.95
C ARG A 136 -29.94 -16.27 23.71
N ALA A 137 -30.38 -15.74 22.57
CA ALA A 137 -30.12 -14.37 22.14
C ALA A 137 -28.62 -14.04 21.91
N VAL A 138 -27.73 -15.04 21.89
CA VAL A 138 -26.33 -14.85 21.51
C VAL A 138 -26.24 -14.75 19.99
N PRO A 139 -25.48 -13.77 19.44
CA PRO A 139 -25.34 -13.59 18.00
C PRO A 139 -24.41 -14.63 17.40
N PHE A 140 -24.85 -15.24 16.30
CA PHE A 140 -24.02 -16.13 15.50
C PHE A 140 -24.12 -15.77 14.03
N ARG A 141 -23.02 -16.03 13.33
CA ARG A 141 -22.91 -15.96 11.88
C ARG A 141 -22.94 -17.36 11.30
N ILE A 142 -23.91 -17.61 10.45
CA ILE A 142 -24.17 -18.91 9.84
C ILE A 142 -23.88 -18.78 8.36
N ARG A 143 -23.20 -19.78 7.81
CA ARG A 143 -22.91 -19.87 6.38
C ARG A 143 -23.20 -21.26 5.87
N GLY A 144 -23.85 -21.35 4.72
CA GLY A 144 -24.14 -22.64 4.11
C GLY A 144 -24.93 -22.53 2.83
N TYR A 145 -25.13 -23.69 2.20
CA TYR A 145 -25.99 -23.85 1.04
C TYR A 145 -27.46 -23.83 1.47
N LEU A 146 -28.30 -23.12 0.71
CA LEU A 146 -29.72 -23.05 0.98
C LEU A 146 -30.39 -24.41 0.70
N GLY A 147 -30.86 -25.07 1.76
CA GLY A 147 -31.51 -26.38 1.66
C GLY A 147 -33.04 -26.30 1.49
N ASP A 148 -33.70 -25.35 2.15
CA ASP A 148 -35.13 -25.06 1.98
C ASP A 148 -35.39 -23.59 2.24
N ILE A 149 -36.42 -23.05 1.60
CA ILE A 149 -36.91 -21.70 1.87
C ILE A 149 -38.40 -21.58 1.63
N LYS A 150 -39.10 -20.96 2.59
CA LYS A 150 -40.50 -20.58 2.46
C LYS A 150 -40.67 -19.12 2.82
N LYS A 151 -41.28 -18.36 1.92
CA LYS A 151 -41.72 -16.99 2.17
C LYS A 151 -43.10 -17.02 2.83
N ARG A 152 -43.23 -16.36 3.98
CA ARG A 152 -44.50 -16.20 4.69
C ARG A 152 -44.84 -14.73 4.82
N LYS A 153 -46.11 -14.39 4.57
CA LYS A 153 -46.65 -13.06 4.90
C LYS A 153 -47.15 -13.09 6.35
N ARG A 154 -46.68 -12.14 7.16
CA ARG A 154 -47.10 -11.95 8.56
C ARG A 154 -48.41 -11.17 8.61
N LYS A 155 -49.02 -11.14 9.80
CA LYS A 155 -50.29 -10.44 10.06
C LYS A 155 -50.18 -8.92 9.86
N ASP A 156 -49.00 -8.34 10.11
CA ASP A 156 -48.70 -6.93 9.89
C ASP A 156 -48.43 -6.59 8.41
N GLY A 157 -48.53 -7.57 7.50
CA GLY A 157 -48.27 -7.42 6.08
C GLY A 157 -46.79 -7.55 5.69
N SER A 158 -45.87 -7.57 6.64
CA SER A 158 -44.44 -7.80 6.37
C SER A 158 -44.20 -9.23 5.90
N SER A 159 -43.16 -9.44 5.11
CA SER A 159 -42.71 -10.77 4.71
C SER A 159 -41.61 -11.25 5.64
N GLU A 160 -41.54 -12.56 5.83
CA GLU A 160 -40.41 -13.23 6.45
C GLU A 160 -40.05 -14.46 5.62
N TYR A 161 -38.79 -14.84 5.66
CA TYR A 161 -38.26 -16.02 5.00
C TYR A 161 -37.84 -17.01 6.08
N ARG A 162 -38.27 -18.26 5.94
CA ARG A 162 -37.94 -19.34 6.86
C ARG A 162 -37.32 -20.49 6.09
N GLY A 163 -36.24 -21.06 6.60
CA GLY A 163 -35.53 -22.12 5.89
C GLY A 163 -34.43 -22.71 6.75
N TRP A 164 -33.54 -23.47 6.11
CA TRP A 164 -32.29 -23.86 6.72
C TRP A 164 -31.14 -23.80 5.73
N LEU A 165 -29.95 -23.61 6.28
CA LEU A 165 -28.69 -23.69 5.59
C LEU A 165 -28.02 -25.01 5.93
N VAL A 166 -27.37 -25.63 4.96
CA VAL A 166 -26.48 -26.77 5.12
C VAL A 166 -25.05 -26.27 5.05
N ALA A 167 -24.32 -26.33 6.16
CA ALA A 167 -22.92 -25.98 6.21
C ALA A 167 -22.10 -26.92 5.30
N PRO A 168 -20.92 -26.50 4.81
CA PRO A 168 -20.04 -27.35 4.01
C PRO A 168 -19.68 -28.70 4.69
N THR A 169 -19.70 -28.73 6.01
CA THR A 169 -19.45 -29.91 6.85
C THR A 169 -20.71 -30.79 7.05
N GLY A 170 -21.86 -30.40 6.49
CA GLY A 170 -23.12 -31.15 6.48
C GLY A 170 -24.14 -30.74 7.55
N GLU A 171 -23.77 -29.83 8.46
CA GLU A 171 -24.61 -29.39 9.56
C GLU A 171 -25.77 -28.50 9.11
N ILE A 172 -26.94 -28.74 9.67
CA ILE A 172 -28.14 -27.95 9.42
C ILE A 172 -28.25 -26.84 10.46
N ALA A 173 -28.51 -25.62 9.98
CA ALA A 173 -28.89 -24.48 10.81
C ALA A 173 -30.16 -23.84 10.25
N HIS A 174 -31.22 -23.80 11.05
CA HIS A 174 -32.47 -23.17 10.67
C HIS A 174 -32.37 -21.65 10.79
N PHE A 175 -33.11 -20.93 9.96
CA PHE A 175 -33.15 -19.48 10.02
C PHE A 175 -34.55 -18.91 9.82
N ILE A 176 -34.77 -17.73 10.41
CA ILE A 176 -35.87 -16.83 10.10
C ILE A 176 -35.29 -15.44 9.88
N VAL A 177 -35.51 -14.86 8.70
CA VAL A 177 -35.04 -13.50 8.37
C VAL A 177 -36.17 -12.65 7.80
N SER A 178 -36.08 -11.34 7.99
CA SER A 178 -37.07 -10.40 7.42
C SER A 178 -36.85 -10.18 5.93
N GLU A 179 -35.58 -10.21 5.49
CA GLU A 179 -35.19 -9.90 4.11
C GLU A 179 -34.26 -10.95 3.52
N MET A 180 -34.25 -11.06 2.19
CA MET A 180 -33.33 -11.91 1.45
C MET A 180 -32.73 -11.09 0.30
N ALA A 181 -31.40 -11.10 0.19
CA ALA A 181 -30.70 -10.42 -0.88
C ALA A 181 -30.83 -11.21 -2.20
N GLY A 182 -31.43 -10.57 -3.21
CA GLY A 182 -31.69 -11.21 -4.51
C GLY A 182 -32.80 -12.25 -4.46
N GLU A 183 -32.94 -13.03 -5.54
CA GLU A 183 -33.86 -14.17 -5.58
C GLU A 183 -33.17 -15.41 -4.98
N PRO A 184 -33.65 -15.92 -3.83
CA PRO A 184 -33.08 -17.11 -3.23
C PRO A 184 -33.40 -18.33 -4.11
N ALA A 185 -32.35 -18.97 -4.64
CA ALA A 185 -32.42 -20.25 -5.31
C ALA A 185 -31.83 -21.33 -4.39
N LEU A 186 -32.32 -22.56 -4.54
CA LEU A 186 -31.66 -23.72 -3.94
C LEU A 186 -30.21 -23.78 -4.41
N ASP A 187 -29.32 -24.29 -3.56
CA ASP A 187 -27.86 -24.32 -3.76
C ASP A 187 -27.16 -22.95 -3.74
N ASN A 188 -27.88 -21.84 -3.56
CA ASN A 188 -27.23 -20.57 -3.27
C ASN A 188 -26.51 -20.66 -1.91
N PHE A 189 -25.27 -20.20 -1.87
CA PHE A 189 -24.53 -20.07 -0.62
C PHE A 189 -24.85 -18.74 0.05
N LEU A 190 -25.35 -18.79 1.29
CA LEU A 190 -25.82 -17.61 2.02
C LEU A 190 -25.07 -17.45 3.34
N ARG A 191 -25.01 -16.20 3.80
CA ARG A 191 -24.63 -15.80 5.16
C ARG A 191 -25.84 -15.22 5.87
N ILE A 192 -26.06 -15.63 7.10
CA ILE A 192 -27.07 -15.07 7.99
C ILE A 192 -26.41 -14.73 9.31
N ASP A 193 -26.53 -13.47 9.72
CA ASP A 193 -26.18 -13.01 11.06
C ASP A 193 -27.49 -12.96 11.86
N GLY A 194 -27.54 -13.69 12.96
CA GLY A 194 -28.77 -13.85 13.71
C GLY A 194 -28.56 -14.28 15.14
N LEU A 195 -29.56 -14.02 15.96
CA LEU A 195 -29.57 -14.44 17.36
C LEU A 195 -30.06 -15.88 17.47
N PHE A 196 -29.37 -16.70 18.25
CA PHE A 196 -29.84 -18.04 18.55
C PHE A 196 -31.15 -17.98 19.35
N LEU A 197 -32.16 -18.67 18.84
CA LEU A 197 -33.46 -18.79 19.48
C LEU A 197 -33.62 -20.14 20.17
N LYS A 198 -33.57 -21.25 19.42
CA LYS A 198 -33.76 -22.60 19.95
C LYS A 198 -33.30 -23.73 19.08
N LEU A 199 -33.17 -24.93 19.65
CA LEU A 199 -33.15 -26.15 18.85
C LEU A 199 -34.52 -26.31 18.18
N PHE A 200 -34.50 -26.51 16.88
CA PHE A 200 -35.69 -26.53 16.05
C PHE A 200 -35.65 -27.69 15.08
N SER A 201 -36.80 -28.33 14.93
CA SER A 201 -36.99 -29.46 14.03
C SER A 201 -38.18 -29.19 13.14
N ARG A 202 -38.01 -29.40 11.84
CA ARG A 202 -39.04 -29.14 10.84
C ARG A 202 -38.93 -30.12 9.68
N GLU A 203 -40.09 -30.53 9.19
CA GLU A 203 -40.21 -31.31 7.96
C GLU A 203 -39.93 -30.43 6.72
N GLY A 204 -39.08 -30.96 5.85
CA GLY A 204 -38.72 -30.32 4.60
C GLY A 204 -39.74 -30.49 3.47
N THR A 205 -39.38 -30.03 2.27
CA THR A 205 -40.23 -30.22 1.08
C THR A 205 -40.38 -31.69 0.71
N ASP A 206 -39.36 -32.49 1.04
CA ASP A 206 -39.25 -33.88 0.62
C ASP A 206 -39.76 -34.86 1.70
N GLY A 207 -40.33 -34.33 2.79
CA GLY A 207 -40.83 -35.11 3.92
C GLY A 207 -39.77 -35.52 4.95
N GLU A 208 -38.49 -35.21 4.69
CA GLU A 208 -37.41 -35.47 5.66
C GLU A 208 -37.42 -34.45 6.80
N TRP A 209 -37.21 -34.93 8.02
CA TRP A 209 -37.09 -34.08 9.20
C TRP A 209 -35.66 -33.56 9.33
N ALA A 210 -35.53 -32.24 9.35
CA ALA A 210 -34.28 -31.55 9.55
C ALA A 210 -34.25 -30.91 10.95
N GLU A 211 -33.24 -31.27 11.74
CA GLU A 211 -33.05 -30.71 13.09
C GLU A 211 -31.73 -29.92 13.19
N GLY A 212 -31.79 -28.78 13.85
CA GLY A 212 -30.63 -27.96 14.13
C GLY A 212 -30.96 -26.69 14.92
N PRO A 213 -29.95 -25.88 15.27
CA PRO A 213 -30.16 -24.59 15.90
C PRO A 213 -30.91 -23.63 14.97
N LEU A 214 -31.87 -22.89 15.52
CA LEU A 214 -32.65 -21.86 14.84
C LEU A 214 -32.15 -20.48 15.22
N PHE A 215 -31.89 -19.68 14.20
CA PHE A 215 -31.44 -18.31 14.34
C PHE A 215 -32.43 -17.33 13.73
N VAL A 216 -32.60 -16.18 14.39
CA VAL A 216 -33.44 -15.10 13.89
C VAL A 216 -32.54 -13.93 13.52
N GLY A 217 -32.55 -13.52 12.25
CA GLY A 217 -31.69 -12.48 11.70
C GLY A 217 -32.48 -11.37 11.01
N SER A 218 -31.78 -10.30 10.62
CA SER A 218 -32.37 -9.24 9.79
C SER A 218 -32.57 -9.72 8.35
N ARG A 219 -31.50 -10.25 7.76
CA ARG A 219 -31.42 -10.60 6.34
C ARG A 219 -30.54 -11.81 6.07
N GLY A 220 -30.84 -12.53 5.00
CA GLY A 220 -29.89 -13.43 4.35
C GLY A 220 -29.16 -12.72 3.23
N VAL A 221 -27.82 -12.75 3.27
CA VAL A 221 -26.93 -12.12 2.30
C VAL A 221 -26.27 -13.20 1.47
N ARG A 222 -26.07 -12.95 0.17
CA ARG A 222 -25.27 -13.84 -0.67
C ARG A 222 -23.84 -13.95 -0.10
N SER A 223 -23.35 -15.17 0.00
CA SER A 223 -21.99 -15.48 0.42
C SER A 223 -21.36 -16.46 -0.57
N TYR A 224 -20.20 -16.97 -0.21
CA TYR A 224 -19.38 -17.86 -1.02
C TYR A 224 -19.01 -19.05 -0.16
N PRO A 225 -18.96 -20.28 -0.70
CA PRO A 225 -18.38 -21.40 0.01
C PRO A 225 -16.92 -21.08 0.40
N PRO A 226 -16.41 -21.69 1.49
CA PRO A 226 -14.99 -21.56 1.81
C PRO A 226 -14.18 -22.03 0.59
N SER A 227 -13.12 -21.30 0.26
CA SER A 227 -12.17 -21.79 -0.76
C SER A 227 -11.65 -23.15 -0.34
N GLU A 228 -11.74 -24.13 -1.22
CA GLU A 228 -11.12 -25.44 -0.99
C GLU A 228 -9.60 -25.26 -0.82
N PRO A 229 -8.93 -26.19 -0.10
CA PRO A 229 -7.48 -26.29 -0.11
C PRO A 229 -6.96 -26.27 -1.54
N HIS A 230 -5.84 -25.60 -1.73
CA HIS A 230 -5.26 -25.32 -3.03
C HIS A 230 -5.27 -26.53 -3.98
N ASP A 231 -6.08 -26.45 -5.04
CA ASP A 231 -6.00 -27.30 -6.23
C ASP A 231 -5.52 -26.45 -7.42
N SER A 232 -4.29 -26.72 -7.88
CA SER A 232 -3.67 -26.05 -9.01
C SER A 232 -4.47 -26.19 -10.31
N ALA A 233 -5.14 -27.33 -10.51
CA ALA A 233 -5.90 -27.59 -11.73
C ALA A 233 -7.18 -26.75 -11.75
N MET A 234 -7.90 -26.71 -10.63
CA MET A 234 -9.05 -25.82 -10.45
C MET A 234 -8.65 -24.35 -10.65
N LEU A 235 -7.56 -23.89 -10.01
CA LEU A 235 -7.08 -22.52 -10.17
C LEU A 235 -6.76 -22.21 -11.63
N ALA A 236 -5.99 -23.08 -12.31
CA ALA A 236 -5.65 -22.89 -13.72
C ALA A 236 -6.90 -22.79 -14.60
N GLY A 237 -7.90 -23.64 -14.37
CA GLY A 237 -9.19 -23.59 -15.05
C GLY A 237 -9.93 -22.27 -14.83
N ARG A 238 -9.92 -21.74 -13.60
CA ARG A 238 -10.54 -20.44 -13.26
C ARG A 238 -9.79 -19.26 -13.87
N LEU A 239 -8.46 -19.24 -13.80
CA LEU A 239 -7.63 -18.19 -14.39
C LEU A 239 -7.75 -18.13 -15.92
N ALA A 240 -7.98 -19.28 -16.58
CA ALA A 240 -8.20 -19.35 -18.02
C ALA A 240 -9.50 -18.66 -18.47
N LEU A 241 -10.51 -18.55 -17.60
CA LEU A 241 -11.78 -17.89 -17.89
C LEU A 241 -11.71 -16.36 -17.71
N ILE A 242 -10.69 -15.85 -17.03
CA ILE A 242 -10.51 -14.41 -16.82
C ILE A 242 -10.27 -13.72 -18.17
N THR A 243 -10.91 -12.57 -18.36
CA THR A 243 -10.62 -11.67 -19.49
C THR A 243 -10.00 -10.38 -19.00
N ASP A 244 -9.10 -9.83 -19.81
CA ASP A 244 -8.55 -8.49 -19.56
C ASP A 244 -9.64 -7.44 -19.81
N ASP A 245 -9.54 -6.31 -19.10
CA ASP A 245 -10.53 -5.24 -19.27
C ASP A 245 -10.44 -4.61 -20.67
N SER A 246 -11.59 -4.26 -21.22
CA SER A 246 -11.72 -3.58 -22.51
C SER A 246 -12.52 -2.29 -22.36
N ALA A 247 -12.51 -1.43 -23.39
CA ALA A 247 -13.30 -0.20 -23.38
C ALA A 247 -14.82 -0.44 -23.18
N ARG A 248 -15.31 -1.67 -23.41
CA ARG A 248 -16.72 -2.05 -23.26
C ARG A 248 -17.02 -2.83 -21.98
N GLN A 249 -16.00 -3.36 -21.31
CA GLN A 249 -16.16 -4.21 -20.14
C GLN A 249 -15.05 -3.90 -19.14
N SER A 250 -15.42 -3.24 -18.06
CA SER A 250 -14.57 -3.03 -16.89
C SER A 250 -14.82 -4.14 -15.86
N SER A 251 -13.79 -4.47 -15.11
CA SER A 251 -13.72 -5.46 -14.02
C SER A 251 -13.46 -6.92 -14.42
N GLY A 252 -14.15 -7.55 -15.38
CA GLY A 252 -13.89 -8.94 -15.85
C GLY A 252 -13.62 -10.00 -14.75
N LEU A 253 -14.09 -9.72 -13.53
CA LEU A 253 -13.96 -10.47 -12.28
C LEU A 253 -15.36 -10.59 -11.64
N ASP A 254 -16.39 -10.52 -12.46
CA ASP A 254 -17.79 -10.67 -12.08
C ASP A 254 -18.29 -12.09 -12.40
N GLY A 255 -19.49 -12.40 -11.89
CA GLY A 255 -20.15 -13.67 -12.18
C GLY A 255 -19.31 -14.91 -11.83
N ALA A 256 -19.01 -15.72 -12.85
CA ALA A 256 -18.37 -17.03 -12.71
C ALA A 256 -16.86 -17.00 -12.44
N VAL A 257 -16.22 -15.83 -12.53
CA VAL A 257 -14.78 -15.64 -12.31
C VAL A 257 -14.47 -14.77 -11.08
N PHE A 258 -15.50 -14.39 -10.32
CA PHE A 258 -15.34 -13.61 -9.10
C PHE A 258 -14.44 -14.31 -8.07
N ASP A 259 -14.54 -15.63 -7.96
CA ASP A 259 -13.74 -16.46 -7.06
C ASP A 259 -12.26 -16.52 -7.46
N ALA A 260 -11.91 -16.25 -8.73
CA ALA A 260 -10.56 -16.48 -9.24
C ALA A 260 -9.50 -15.59 -8.56
N GLN A 261 -9.81 -14.32 -8.25
CA GLN A 261 -8.91 -13.46 -7.48
C GLN A 261 -8.65 -14.04 -6.08
N TRP A 262 -9.71 -14.52 -5.42
CA TRP A 262 -9.63 -15.10 -4.08
C TRP A 262 -8.89 -16.43 -4.07
N LEU A 263 -9.11 -17.28 -5.08
CA LEU A 263 -8.35 -18.51 -5.28
C LEU A 263 -6.86 -18.21 -5.50
N LEU A 264 -6.53 -17.20 -6.30
CA LEU A 264 -5.14 -16.78 -6.49
C LEU A 264 -4.52 -16.19 -5.23
N MET A 265 -5.29 -15.48 -4.39
CA MET A 265 -4.81 -15.05 -3.06
C MET A 265 -4.53 -16.22 -2.13
N ASN A 266 -5.41 -17.21 -2.10
CA ASN A 266 -5.20 -18.42 -1.30
C ASN A 266 -3.95 -19.16 -1.77
N TYR A 267 -3.80 -19.27 -3.10
CA TYR A 267 -2.60 -19.82 -3.74
C TYR A 267 -1.35 -19.06 -3.32
N ALA A 268 -1.37 -17.73 -3.44
CA ALA A 268 -0.25 -16.87 -3.09
C ALA A 268 0.14 -17.01 -1.62
N ALA A 269 -0.83 -17.11 -0.70
CA ALA A 269 -0.57 -17.30 0.71
C ALA A 269 0.04 -18.68 1.03
N ALA A 270 -0.35 -19.73 0.32
CA ALA A 270 0.11 -21.09 0.54
C ALA A 270 1.47 -21.37 -0.12
N GLU A 271 1.61 -21.05 -1.41
CA GLU A 271 2.75 -21.48 -2.23
C GLU A 271 3.91 -20.48 -2.27
N ALA A 272 3.70 -19.20 -1.93
CA ALA A 272 4.78 -18.21 -2.04
C ALA A 272 6.05 -18.59 -1.25
N LYS A 273 5.92 -19.37 -0.17
CA LYS A 273 7.07 -19.86 0.61
C LYS A 273 7.88 -20.95 -0.09
N ASN A 274 7.27 -21.65 -1.04
CA ASN A 274 7.88 -22.76 -1.79
C ASN A 274 8.54 -22.29 -3.10
N ILE A 275 8.31 -21.03 -3.49
CA ILE A 275 8.86 -20.45 -4.71
C ILE A 275 10.26 -19.91 -4.44
N ALA A 276 11.23 -20.34 -5.26
CA ALA A 276 12.59 -19.80 -5.25
C ALA A 276 12.61 -18.43 -5.96
N TRP A 277 12.18 -17.39 -5.24
CA TRP A 277 12.04 -16.05 -5.82
C TRP A 277 13.34 -15.48 -6.37
N ASP A 278 14.48 -15.83 -5.77
CA ASP A 278 15.80 -15.34 -6.19
C ASP A 278 16.43 -16.14 -7.34
N ASP A 279 15.73 -17.15 -7.85
CA ASP A 279 16.19 -17.95 -8.98
C ASP A 279 16.09 -17.16 -10.30
N GLU A 280 16.99 -17.43 -11.24
CA GLU A 280 17.01 -16.80 -12.58
C GLU A 280 15.75 -17.16 -13.39
N GLU A 281 15.10 -18.28 -13.08
CA GLU A 281 13.85 -18.71 -13.69
C GLU A 281 12.65 -17.85 -13.26
N THR A 282 12.74 -17.17 -12.11
CA THR A 282 11.67 -16.28 -11.63
C THR A 282 11.72 -14.94 -12.35
N LEU A 283 10.68 -14.67 -13.13
CA LEU A 283 10.53 -13.46 -13.92
C LEU A 283 10.57 -12.21 -13.03
N GLU A 284 11.38 -11.22 -13.43
CA GLU A 284 11.35 -9.88 -12.87
C GLU A 284 10.55 -8.94 -13.77
N LEU A 285 9.74 -8.05 -13.18
CA LEU A 285 8.91 -7.10 -13.90
C LEU A 285 9.73 -5.93 -14.44
N ASP A 286 10.46 -6.18 -15.51
CA ASP A 286 11.12 -5.17 -16.32
C ASP A 286 10.16 -4.55 -17.37
N ASN A 287 10.68 -3.63 -18.17
CA ASN A 287 9.90 -2.98 -19.23
C ASN A 287 9.49 -3.95 -20.37
N ASP A 288 10.27 -4.98 -20.66
CA ASP A 288 9.96 -5.94 -21.72
C ASP A 288 8.82 -6.89 -21.29
N LEU A 289 8.89 -7.40 -20.06
CA LEU A 289 7.81 -8.17 -19.46
C LEU A 289 6.54 -7.35 -19.32
N MET A 290 6.64 -6.07 -18.92
CA MET A 290 5.49 -5.15 -18.89
C MET A 290 4.77 -5.09 -20.25
N VAL A 291 5.52 -4.97 -21.35
CA VAL A 291 4.96 -4.98 -22.71
C VAL A 291 4.28 -6.31 -23.02
N LYS A 292 4.90 -7.43 -22.63
CA LYS A 292 4.34 -8.78 -22.83
C LYS A 292 3.06 -8.99 -22.04
N LEU A 293 3.00 -8.53 -20.80
CA LEU A 293 1.80 -8.60 -19.96
C LEU A 293 0.65 -7.81 -20.57
N ILE A 294 0.90 -6.58 -21.05
CA ILE A 294 -0.13 -5.75 -21.67
C ILE A 294 -0.62 -6.35 -22.99
N LYS A 295 0.28 -6.89 -23.83
CA LYS A 295 -0.09 -7.45 -25.14
C LYS A 295 -0.71 -8.84 -25.08
N ASN A 296 -0.27 -9.69 -24.14
CA ASN A 296 -0.67 -11.09 -24.02
C ASN A 296 -0.70 -11.54 -22.55
N GLY A 297 -1.50 -10.86 -21.73
CA GLY A 297 -1.61 -11.15 -20.30
C GLY A 297 -2.05 -12.58 -20.00
N ALA A 298 -2.89 -13.17 -20.85
CA ALA A 298 -3.42 -14.52 -20.69
C ALA A 298 -2.33 -15.59 -20.48
N ALA A 299 -1.18 -15.48 -21.16
CA ALA A 299 -0.08 -16.43 -21.04
C ALA A 299 0.67 -16.37 -19.70
N TYR A 300 0.47 -15.29 -18.93
CA TYR A 300 1.19 -15.00 -17.69
C TYR A 300 0.32 -15.07 -16.44
N ARG A 301 -0.98 -15.34 -16.56
CA ARG A 301 -1.89 -15.40 -15.39
C ARG A 301 -1.45 -16.48 -14.41
N GLY A 302 -1.41 -16.12 -13.14
CA GLY A 302 -0.97 -17.00 -12.06
C GLY A 302 0.53 -17.30 -12.05
N ARG A 303 1.36 -16.69 -12.91
CA ARG A 303 2.81 -16.88 -12.87
C ARG A 303 3.46 -16.02 -11.79
N PRO A 304 4.45 -16.54 -11.05
CA PRO A 304 5.21 -15.76 -10.07
C PRO A 304 6.07 -14.73 -10.79
N ILE A 305 5.98 -13.49 -10.33
CA ILE A 305 6.72 -12.34 -10.84
C ILE A 305 7.23 -11.52 -9.67
N ARG A 306 8.52 -11.16 -9.72
CA ARG A 306 9.12 -10.20 -8.82
C ARG A 306 8.91 -8.79 -9.33
N ILE A 307 8.52 -7.89 -8.44
CA ILE A 307 8.41 -6.46 -8.72
C ILE A 307 9.69 -5.81 -8.18
N PRO A 308 10.49 -5.18 -9.07
CA PRO A 308 11.74 -4.55 -8.66
C PRO A 308 11.49 -3.34 -7.76
N ILE A 309 12.58 -2.72 -7.28
CA ILE A 309 12.51 -1.49 -6.48
C ILE A 309 11.68 -0.45 -7.22
N SER A 310 10.53 -0.11 -6.63
CA SER A 310 9.50 0.70 -7.24
C SER A 310 8.97 1.72 -6.25
N LYS A 311 8.38 2.79 -6.77
CA LYS A 311 7.78 3.85 -5.98
C LYS A 311 6.37 3.46 -5.54
N ASN A 312 6.07 3.66 -4.27
CA ASN A 312 4.71 3.62 -3.76
C ASN A 312 3.91 4.80 -4.31
N MET A 313 2.77 4.52 -4.96
CA MET A 313 1.88 5.55 -5.49
C MET A 313 0.57 5.69 -4.70
N GLY A 314 0.41 4.89 -3.64
CA GLY A 314 -0.76 4.89 -2.77
C GLY A 314 -1.13 3.47 -2.38
N ILE A 315 -1.31 3.25 -1.08
CA ILE A 315 -1.73 1.99 -0.48
C ILE A 315 -2.84 2.29 0.50
N TRP A 316 -3.90 1.49 0.50
CA TRP A 316 -4.95 1.57 1.49
C TRP A 316 -5.44 0.17 1.83
N THR A 317 -5.89 0.02 3.08
CA THR A 317 -6.48 -1.21 3.58
C THR A 317 -7.97 -0.98 3.78
N GLU A 318 -8.77 -1.89 3.25
CA GLU A 318 -10.23 -1.80 3.33
C GLU A 318 -10.84 -3.16 3.67
N SER A 319 -12.09 -3.13 4.14
CA SER A 319 -12.88 -4.35 4.29
C SER A 319 -13.38 -4.78 2.90
N PRO A 320 -12.99 -5.96 2.39
CA PRO A 320 -13.44 -6.43 1.08
C PRO A 320 -14.91 -6.86 1.05
N GLY A 321 -15.61 -6.78 2.18
CA GLY A 321 -16.93 -7.36 2.36
C GLY A 321 -16.89 -8.90 2.40
N GLU A 322 -18.02 -9.52 2.08
CA GLU A 322 -18.14 -10.97 2.09
C GLU A 322 -17.29 -11.59 0.97
N ASN A 323 -16.38 -12.50 1.32
CA ASN A 323 -15.45 -13.13 0.39
C ASN A 323 -15.20 -14.62 0.73
N PRO A 324 -14.76 -15.45 -0.24
CA PRO A 324 -14.48 -16.88 -0.04
C PRO A 324 -13.39 -17.18 1.01
N LEU A 325 -12.45 -16.26 1.21
CA LEU A 325 -11.33 -16.41 2.16
C LEU A 325 -11.64 -15.90 3.57
N ARG A 326 -12.83 -15.32 3.78
CA ARG A 326 -13.25 -14.71 5.06
C ARG A 326 -12.28 -13.63 5.57
N LEU A 327 -11.56 -12.98 4.67
CA LEU A 327 -10.63 -11.90 5.03
C LEU A 327 -11.43 -10.69 5.51
N GLY A 328 -11.15 -10.22 6.72
CA GLY A 328 -11.75 -9.00 7.27
C GLY A 328 -11.13 -7.71 6.70
N ARG A 329 -9.89 -7.80 6.19
CA ARG A 329 -9.16 -6.70 5.57
C ARG A 329 -8.32 -7.19 4.40
N VAL A 330 -8.24 -6.37 3.35
CA VAL A 330 -7.31 -6.53 2.23
C VAL A 330 -6.60 -5.22 2.00
N THR A 331 -5.34 -5.30 1.60
CA THR A 331 -4.58 -4.12 1.18
C THR A 331 -4.60 -4.05 -0.34
N THR A 332 -4.95 -2.88 -0.88
CA THR A 332 -4.85 -2.59 -2.31
C THR A 332 -3.97 -1.36 -2.51
N GLY A 333 -3.43 -1.21 -3.71
CA GLY A 333 -2.63 -0.04 -4.00
C GLY A 333 -2.11 0.02 -5.43
N TRP A 334 -1.28 1.03 -5.65
CA TRP A 334 -0.60 1.31 -6.91
C TRP A 334 0.90 1.38 -6.69
N ILE A 335 1.65 0.75 -7.57
CA ILE A 335 3.11 0.78 -7.59
C ILE A 335 3.54 1.34 -8.94
N GLY A 336 4.47 2.30 -8.93
CA GLY A 336 5.01 2.92 -10.14
C GLY A 336 6.51 2.69 -10.27
N ASN A 337 6.99 2.52 -11.49
CA ASN A 337 8.43 2.42 -11.76
C ASN A 337 8.81 3.23 -12.98
N TRP A 338 9.90 4.00 -12.86
CA TRP A 338 10.45 4.81 -13.94
C TRP A 338 11.02 3.95 -15.08
N SER A 339 11.39 2.70 -14.82
CA SER A 339 11.84 1.77 -15.86
C SER A 339 10.70 1.37 -16.82
N TRP A 340 9.43 1.51 -16.42
CA TRP A 340 8.24 1.19 -17.23
C TRP A 340 7.73 2.37 -18.07
N ALA A 341 8.53 3.43 -18.21
CA ALA A 341 8.11 4.74 -18.75
C ALA A 341 7.46 4.70 -20.15
N ASN A 342 7.73 3.67 -20.96
CA ASN A 342 7.16 3.55 -22.30
C ASN A 342 5.76 2.89 -22.33
N GLN A 343 5.21 2.51 -21.17
CA GLN A 343 3.95 1.76 -21.04
C GLN A 343 3.03 2.40 -19.99
N ALA A 344 2.21 1.60 -19.30
CA ALA A 344 1.30 2.03 -18.24
C ALA A 344 1.98 2.87 -17.13
N GLY A 345 3.29 2.67 -16.91
CA GLY A 345 4.10 3.31 -15.87
C GLY A 345 3.76 2.86 -14.44
N VAL A 346 2.70 2.07 -14.28
CA VAL A 346 2.13 1.65 -13.00
C VAL A 346 1.56 0.24 -13.08
N ILE A 347 1.45 -0.40 -11.92
CA ILE A 347 0.66 -1.61 -11.69
C ILE A 347 -0.32 -1.38 -10.55
N LYS A 348 -1.45 -2.10 -10.61
CA LYS A 348 -2.39 -2.21 -9.49
C LYS A 348 -2.09 -3.50 -8.75
N PHE A 349 -2.33 -3.52 -7.44
CA PHE A 349 -2.20 -4.75 -6.67
C PHE A 349 -3.25 -4.92 -5.60
N ILE A 350 -3.39 -6.17 -5.13
CA ILE A 350 -4.15 -6.55 -3.94
C ILE A 350 -3.40 -7.63 -3.14
N MET A 351 -3.54 -7.62 -1.81
CA MET A 351 -2.85 -8.52 -0.90
C MET A 351 -3.74 -8.90 0.30
N PRO A 352 -3.69 -10.16 0.77
CA PRO A 352 -4.43 -10.62 1.95
C PRO A 352 -3.72 -10.25 3.26
N ALA A 353 -3.34 -8.98 3.43
CA ALA A 353 -2.64 -8.47 4.60
C ALA A 353 -3.14 -7.07 4.98
N ASN A 354 -2.91 -6.66 6.24
CA ASN A 354 -3.05 -5.27 6.66
C ASN A 354 -1.68 -4.60 6.61
N MET A 355 -1.50 -3.64 5.69
CA MET A 355 -0.26 -2.88 5.49
C MET A 355 -0.50 -1.38 5.59
N GLU A 356 -1.37 -0.93 6.51
CA GLU A 356 -1.61 0.50 6.77
C GLU A 356 -0.31 1.28 7.04
N SER A 357 0.70 0.65 7.67
CA SER A 357 2.01 1.26 7.91
C SER A 357 2.82 1.57 6.64
N PHE A 358 2.47 0.97 5.50
CA PHE A 358 3.16 1.18 4.23
C PHE A 358 2.70 2.43 3.48
N GLU A 359 1.66 3.14 3.95
CA GLU A 359 1.17 4.36 3.30
C GLU A 359 2.28 5.42 3.14
N LYS A 360 3.21 5.49 4.11
CA LYS A 360 4.31 6.47 4.14
C LYS A 360 5.62 5.95 3.53
N VAL A 361 5.68 4.70 3.11
CA VAL A 361 6.89 4.10 2.52
C VAL A 361 7.03 4.64 1.09
N GLU A 362 8.18 5.26 0.76
CA GLU A 362 8.40 5.82 -0.58
C GLU A 362 8.77 4.75 -1.61
N LEU A 363 9.66 3.82 -1.24
CA LEU A 363 10.19 2.77 -2.11
C LEU A 363 9.90 1.40 -1.54
N LEU A 364 9.55 0.46 -2.41
CA LEU A 364 9.17 -0.89 -2.04
C LEU A 364 9.62 -1.91 -3.09
N THR A 365 9.71 -3.15 -2.65
CA THR A 365 9.82 -4.34 -3.50
C THR A 365 8.64 -5.25 -3.21
N ALA A 366 8.22 -6.04 -4.19
CA ALA A 366 7.07 -6.91 -4.01
C ALA A 366 7.23 -8.23 -4.78
N LYS A 367 6.51 -9.24 -4.33
CA LYS A 367 6.45 -10.56 -4.98
C LYS A 367 4.99 -10.98 -5.08
N GLY A 368 4.61 -11.52 -6.23
CA GLY A 368 3.23 -11.90 -6.45
C GLY A 368 2.98 -12.55 -7.79
N PHE A 369 1.70 -12.58 -8.15
CA PHE A 369 1.19 -13.30 -9.29
C PHE A 369 0.37 -12.36 -10.16
N PHE A 370 0.61 -12.40 -11.47
CA PHE A 370 -0.18 -11.61 -12.41
C PHE A 370 -1.60 -12.19 -12.52
N LEU A 371 -2.62 -11.34 -12.42
CA LEU A 371 -4.03 -11.74 -12.53
C LEU A 371 -4.61 -11.40 -13.89
N LYS A 372 -4.56 -10.12 -14.28
CA LYS A 372 -5.11 -9.61 -15.56
C LYS A 372 -4.65 -8.19 -15.84
N ASN A 373 -4.94 -7.68 -17.03
CA ASN A 373 -4.88 -6.24 -17.30
C ASN A 373 -6.20 -5.56 -16.88
N PHE A 374 -6.08 -4.49 -16.10
CA PHE A 374 -7.18 -3.72 -15.53
C PHE A 374 -7.24 -2.33 -16.16
N ASN A 375 -8.46 -1.87 -16.49
CA ASN A 375 -8.68 -0.52 -17.01
C ASN A 375 -8.87 0.46 -15.85
N TYR A 376 -8.17 1.59 -15.90
CA TYR A 376 -8.32 2.67 -14.94
C TYR A 376 -8.34 4.02 -15.64
N GLU A 377 -8.90 5.02 -14.94
CA GLU A 377 -8.90 6.40 -15.39
C GLU A 377 -7.94 7.21 -14.48
N PRO A 378 -6.80 7.67 -15.02
CA PRO A 378 -5.87 8.52 -14.27
C PRO A 378 -6.45 9.94 -14.11
N ARG A 379 -5.84 10.73 -13.21
CA ARG A 379 -6.29 12.12 -12.94
C ARG A 379 -6.22 13.06 -14.14
N ASP A 380 -5.33 12.79 -15.09
CA ASP A 380 -5.22 13.53 -16.36
C ASP A 380 -6.25 13.11 -17.41
N GLY A 381 -7.12 12.15 -17.07
CA GLY A 381 -8.26 11.71 -17.86
C GLY A 381 -7.93 10.62 -18.88
N GLY A 382 -8.99 10.00 -19.41
CA GLY A 382 -8.91 8.93 -20.42
C GLY A 382 -8.78 7.54 -19.80
N THR A 383 -8.84 6.50 -20.61
CA THR A 383 -8.73 5.11 -20.12
C THR A 383 -7.33 4.58 -20.38
N ARG A 384 -6.65 4.10 -19.33
CA ARG A 384 -5.37 3.41 -19.40
C ARG A 384 -5.51 1.98 -18.90
N GLN A 385 -4.59 1.12 -19.34
CA GLN A 385 -4.47 -0.25 -18.84
C GLN A 385 -3.27 -0.35 -17.90
N ALA A 386 -3.42 -1.11 -16.82
CA ALA A 386 -2.32 -1.49 -15.94
C ALA A 386 -2.43 -2.98 -15.60
N PRO A 387 -1.31 -3.71 -15.54
CA PRO A 387 -1.28 -5.03 -14.93
C PRO A 387 -1.81 -5.00 -13.50
N TYR A 388 -2.65 -5.98 -13.17
CA TYR A 388 -3.21 -6.19 -11.84
C TYR A 388 -2.64 -7.45 -11.22
N PHE A 389 -2.03 -7.32 -10.05
CA PHE A 389 -1.33 -8.38 -9.35
C PHE A 389 -2.01 -8.77 -8.03
N VAL A 390 -1.90 -10.04 -7.69
CA VAL A 390 -2.14 -10.55 -6.33
C VAL A 390 -0.78 -10.74 -5.67
N LEU A 391 -0.48 -9.95 -4.64
CA LEU A 391 0.82 -10.02 -3.95
C LEU A 391 0.77 -11.03 -2.81
N SER A 392 1.89 -11.75 -2.65
CA SER A 392 2.17 -12.58 -1.48
C SER A 392 3.07 -11.86 -0.47
N GLU A 393 3.91 -10.95 -0.95
CA GLU A 393 4.88 -10.22 -0.13
C GLU A 393 5.07 -8.79 -0.64
N LEU A 394 5.22 -7.87 0.31
CA LEU A 394 5.45 -6.44 0.08
C LEU A 394 6.44 -5.96 1.15
N GLU A 395 7.59 -5.43 0.72
CA GLU A 395 8.68 -5.03 1.60
C GLU A 395 9.08 -3.58 1.34
N ALA A 396 9.37 -2.84 2.41
CA ALA A 396 9.90 -1.50 2.29
C ALA A 396 11.36 -1.56 1.86
N PHE A 397 11.71 -0.86 0.79
CA PHE A 397 13.09 -0.75 0.33
C PHE A 397 13.71 0.52 0.91
N ILE A 398 14.66 0.35 1.83
CA ILE A 398 15.44 1.46 2.36
C ILE A 398 16.74 1.53 1.56
N PRO A 399 16.96 2.57 0.73
CA PRO A 399 18.20 2.69 -0.02
C PRO A 399 19.37 2.74 0.95
N VAL A 400 20.35 1.86 0.75
CA VAL A 400 21.60 1.91 1.53
C VAL A 400 22.26 3.25 1.21
N GLU A 401 22.43 4.10 2.22
CA GLU A 401 23.06 5.41 2.06
C GLU A 401 24.46 5.23 1.46
N ASN A 402 24.58 5.51 0.17
CA ASN A 402 25.88 5.51 -0.47
C ASN A 402 26.59 6.82 -0.15
N HIS A 403 27.31 6.83 0.97
CA HIS A 403 28.13 7.97 1.38
C HIS A 403 29.23 8.31 0.35
N THR A 404 29.45 7.53 -0.72
CA THR A 404 30.45 7.86 -1.74
C THR A 404 30.18 9.20 -2.41
N ALA A 405 28.93 9.52 -2.74
CA ALA A 405 28.59 10.82 -3.33
C ALA A 405 28.84 11.97 -2.35
N GLN A 406 28.45 11.78 -1.08
CA GLN A 406 28.70 12.71 0.01
C GLN A 406 30.20 12.91 0.26
N ASN A 407 30.98 11.83 0.30
CA ASN A 407 32.42 11.84 0.50
C ASN A 407 33.15 12.52 -0.68
N LEU A 408 32.73 12.24 -1.91
CA LEU A 408 33.28 12.89 -3.10
C LEU A 408 33.00 14.39 -3.08
N MET A 409 31.79 14.76 -2.67
CA MET A 409 31.39 16.16 -2.50
C MET A 409 32.17 16.87 -1.38
N TYR A 410 32.35 16.22 -0.22
CA TYR A 410 33.21 16.74 0.84
C TYR A 410 34.67 16.87 0.38
N GLY A 411 35.15 15.95 -0.45
CA GLY A 411 36.46 16.04 -1.10
C GLY A 411 36.58 17.28 -1.99
N VAL A 412 35.60 17.52 -2.88
CA VAL A 412 35.55 18.70 -3.75
C VAL A 412 35.48 19.99 -2.92
N MET A 413 34.65 20.02 -1.88
CA MET A 413 34.53 21.17 -0.99
C MET A 413 35.86 21.44 -0.26
N GLY A 414 36.53 20.40 0.23
CA GLY A 414 37.85 20.50 0.88
C GLY A 414 38.93 21.07 -0.05
N ILE A 415 38.99 20.59 -1.31
CA ILE A 415 39.91 21.12 -2.32
C ILE A 415 39.59 22.60 -2.62
N THR A 416 38.30 22.93 -2.72
CA THR A 416 37.86 24.30 -3.02
C THR A 416 38.24 25.27 -1.90
N LEU A 417 38.01 24.89 -0.64
CA LEU A 417 38.44 25.66 0.53
C LEU A 417 39.96 25.80 0.61
N LEU A 418 40.70 24.75 0.27
CA LEU A 418 42.16 24.77 0.23
C LEU A 418 42.68 25.74 -0.86
N LEU A 419 42.08 25.75 -2.05
CA LEU A 419 42.41 26.70 -3.12
C LEU A 419 42.10 28.14 -2.69
N LEU A 420 40.94 28.38 -2.06
CA LEU A 420 40.59 29.67 -1.49
C LEU A 420 41.58 30.14 -0.42
N ALA A 421 42.07 29.24 0.44
CA ALA A 421 43.07 29.54 1.45
C ALA A 421 44.47 29.79 0.87
N LEU A 422 44.80 29.14 -0.26
CA LEU A 422 46.09 29.31 -0.94
C LEU A 422 46.21 30.70 -1.60
N PHE A 423 45.10 31.26 -2.07
CA PHE A 423 45.03 32.56 -2.72
C PHE A 423 45.65 33.71 -1.90
N PRO A 424 45.24 33.97 -0.63
CA PRO A 424 45.85 35.02 0.19
C PRO A 424 47.32 34.74 0.51
N VAL A 425 47.72 33.46 0.65
CA VAL A 425 49.13 33.10 0.87
C VAL A 425 49.99 33.47 -0.34
N LEU A 426 49.51 33.18 -1.56
CA LEU A 426 50.20 33.57 -2.80
C LEU A 426 50.23 35.10 -2.96
N LEU A 427 49.13 35.80 -2.69
CA LEU A 427 49.08 37.27 -2.74
C LEU A 427 50.04 37.91 -1.73
N LEU A 428 50.15 37.37 -0.51
CA LEU A 428 51.09 37.85 0.50
C LEU A 428 52.54 37.58 0.09
N ARG A 429 52.82 36.44 -0.54
CA ARG A 429 54.15 36.10 -1.07
C ARG A 429 54.56 37.03 -2.21
N ASP A 430 53.66 37.32 -3.14
CA ASP A 430 53.93 38.26 -4.23
C ASP A 430 54.09 39.69 -3.74
N LYS A 431 53.30 40.11 -2.75
CA LYS A 431 53.49 41.42 -2.10
C LYS A 431 54.87 41.52 -1.43
N LYS A 432 55.37 40.46 -0.79
CA LYS A 432 56.73 40.42 -0.25
C LYS A 432 57.80 40.52 -1.35
N LYS A 433 57.63 39.79 -2.46
CA LYS A 433 58.56 39.84 -3.60
C LYS A 433 58.58 41.21 -4.28
N SER A 434 57.42 41.85 -4.47
CA SER A 434 57.36 43.18 -5.10
C SER A 434 58.00 44.25 -4.22
N VAL A 435 57.81 44.19 -2.90
CA VAL A 435 58.49 45.08 -1.94
C VAL A 435 60.02 44.85 -1.98
N ALA A 436 60.48 43.61 -2.07
CA ALA A 436 61.91 43.32 -2.21
C ALA A 436 62.49 43.89 -3.50
N LEU A 437 61.79 43.73 -4.63
CA LEU A 437 62.18 44.28 -5.93
C LEU A 437 62.19 45.82 -5.94
N GLN A 438 61.22 46.47 -5.31
CA GLN A 438 61.20 47.92 -5.14
C GLN A 438 62.39 48.40 -4.30
N ARG A 439 62.73 47.70 -3.21
CA ARG A 439 63.91 48.02 -2.40
C ARG A 439 65.20 47.88 -3.20
N ASP A 440 65.34 46.83 -4.00
CA ASP A 440 66.51 46.60 -4.87
C ASP A 440 66.64 47.68 -5.95
N LEU A 441 65.53 48.11 -6.57
CA LEU A 441 65.54 49.19 -7.56
C LEU A 441 65.93 50.54 -6.92
N VAL A 442 65.43 50.84 -5.72
CA VAL A 442 65.80 52.05 -4.97
C VAL A 442 67.28 52.01 -4.59
N ARG A 443 67.78 50.86 -4.11
CA ARG A 443 69.18 50.66 -3.79
C ARG A 443 70.09 50.89 -5.00
N ARG A 444 69.80 50.27 -6.14
CA ARG A 444 70.54 50.48 -7.40
C ARG A 444 70.51 51.94 -7.86
N LYS A 445 69.41 52.66 -7.63
CA LYS A 445 69.30 54.09 -7.96
C LYS A 445 70.15 54.96 -7.03
N GLN A 446 70.23 54.62 -5.75
CA GLN A 446 71.08 55.31 -4.76
C GLN A 446 72.58 55.04 -5.01
N GLU A 447 72.94 53.79 -5.34
CA GLU A 447 74.31 53.42 -5.72
C GLU A 447 74.74 54.17 -6.99
N ARG A 448 73.88 54.24 -8.03
CA ARG A 448 74.17 55.08 -9.22
C ARG A 448 74.35 56.56 -8.89
N ARG A 449 73.54 57.11 -7.97
CA ARG A 449 73.67 58.52 -7.54
C ARG A 449 74.95 58.77 -6.73
N ARG A 450 75.39 57.81 -5.91
CA ARG A 450 76.68 57.89 -5.20
C ARG A 450 77.86 57.84 -6.16
N VAL A 451 77.85 56.89 -7.10
CA VAL A 451 78.91 56.78 -8.13
C VAL A 451 78.95 58.04 -9.01
N SER A 452 77.80 58.61 -9.38
CA SER A 452 77.76 59.89 -10.12
C SER A 452 78.20 61.10 -9.27
N ALA A 453 78.04 61.07 -7.95
CA ALA A 453 78.48 62.13 -7.04
C ALA A 453 79.98 62.03 -6.73
N GLU A 454 80.51 60.83 -6.58
CA GLU A 454 81.96 60.56 -6.44
C GLU A 454 82.72 60.92 -7.72
N ALA A 455 82.16 60.60 -8.91
CA ALA A 455 82.72 61.03 -10.19
C ALA A 455 82.65 62.56 -10.43
N ALA A 456 81.85 63.29 -9.66
CA ALA A 456 81.77 64.75 -9.71
C ALA A 456 82.69 65.44 -8.67
N GLN A 457 83.32 64.67 -7.78
CA GLN A 457 84.18 65.17 -6.70
C GLN A 457 85.68 64.92 -6.91
N GLU A 458 86.12 64.31 -8.01
CA GLU A 458 87.54 64.30 -8.38
C GLU A 458 87.98 65.71 -8.81
N PRO A 459 88.80 66.43 -8.00
CA PRO A 459 89.42 67.68 -8.42
C PRO A 459 90.69 67.32 -9.18
N GLN A 460 90.87 67.91 -10.35
CA GLN A 460 92.15 67.93 -11.05
C GLN A 460 93.21 68.55 -10.13
N GLY A 461 94.12 67.70 -9.67
CA GLY A 461 95.44 68.08 -9.17
C GLY A 461 96.48 67.76 -10.23
#